data_AF-A0A7S2CMX4-F1
#
_entry.id   AF-A0A7S2CMX4-F1
#
_cell.length_a   1.000
_cell.length_b   1.000
_cell.length_c   1.000
_cell.angle_alpha   90.00
_cell.angle_beta   90.00
_cell.angle_gamma   90.00
#
_symmetry.space_group_name_H-M   'P 1'
#
loop_
_entity.id
_entity.type
_entity.pdbx_description
1 polymer ?
#
loop_
_entity_poly.entity_id
_entity_poly.type
_entity_poly.pdbx_seq_one_letter_code
_entity_poly.pdbx_strand_id
1 'polypeptide(L)'
;GGSSALLALGAVTPNVEFGSMLSVFSLAGVCGYYTVWGVAHALHSPLMAVTNAISGMTAVGGLVLMNHAPNAGAHILGAGATLISTINISGGFLVTKKMLDMFKRPDDPPEYYEFYAVPAGVLGAGFLVGQSMGYEHIGSGLGGT
;
A
#
# COMPACT_ATOMS: atom_id res chain seq x y z
N GLY A 1 -26.68 11.50 13.19
CA GLY A 1 -25.33 11.70 13.77
C GLY A 1 -24.39 10.59 13.33
N GLY A 2 -23.10 10.65 13.65
CA GLY A 2 -22.14 9.60 13.25
C GLY A 2 -22.57 8.18 13.66
N SER A 3 -23.14 8.03 14.86
CA SER A 3 -23.65 6.74 15.36
C SER A 3 -24.82 6.19 14.54
N SER A 4 -25.71 7.05 14.03
CA SER A 4 -26.83 6.60 13.19
C SER A 4 -26.35 6.17 11.79
N ALA A 5 -25.29 6.79 11.28
CA ALA A 5 -24.67 6.39 10.01
C ALA A 5 -23.98 5.02 10.13
N LEU A 6 -23.30 4.75 11.25
CA LEU A 6 -22.69 3.45 11.51
C LEU A 6 -23.74 2.33 11.63
N LEU A 7 -24.86 2.60 12.30
CA LEU A 7 -25.98 1.63 12.38
C LEU A 7 -26.61 1.38 11.02
N ALA A 8 -26.78 2.42 10.20
CA ALA A 8 -27.29 2.27 8.82
C ALA A 8 -26.32 1.46 7.95
N LEU A 9 -25.02 1.69 8.04
CA LEU A 9 -23.99 0.89 7.35
C LEU A 9 -24.02 -0.57 7.78
N GLY A 10 -24.18 -0.84 9.08
CA GLY A 10 -24.35 -2.20 9.60
C GLY A 10 -25.59 -2.90 9.04
N ALA A 11 -26.70 -2.17 8.87
CA ALA A 11 -27.95 -2.72 8.32
C ALA A 11 -27.88 -3.04 6.82
N VAL A 12 -27.05 -2.33 6.05
CA VAL A 12 -26.91 -2.51 4.59
C VAL A 12 -25.69 -3.40 4.24
N THR A 13 -24.99 -3.93 5.24
CA THR A 13 -23.81 -4.79 5.04
C THR A 13 -24.24 -6.14 4.41
N PRO A 14 -23.75 -6.49 3.20
CA PRO A 14 -24.20 -7.68 2.48
C PRO A 14 -23.55 -8.98 3.00
N ASN A 15 -22.34 -8.91 3.55
CA ASN A 15 -21.59 -10.06 4.06
C ASN A 15 -20.67 -9.65 5.22
N VAL A 16 -20.19 -10.63 6.00
CA VAL A 16 -19.32 -10.36 7.16
C VAL A 16 -17.97 -9.76 6.76
N GLU A 17 -17.47 -10.10 5.58
CA GLU A 17 -16.20 -9.60 5.03
C GLU A 17 -16.23 -8.09 4.79
N PHE A 18 -17.35 -7.57 4.25
CA PHE A 18 -17.53 -6.13 4.07
C PHE A 18 -17.47 -5.38 5.41
N GLY A 19 -18.03 -5.97 6.48
CA GLY A 19 -17.93 -5.41 7.84
C GLY A 19 -16.48 -5.39 8.35
N SER A 20 -15.71 -6.44 8.09
CA SER A 20 -14.27 -6.50 8.42
C SER A 20 -13.47 -5.46 7.63
N MET A 21 -13.72 -5.32 6.33
CA MET A 21 -13.05 -4.32 5.49
C MET A 21 -13.39 -2.88 5.92
N LEU A 22 -14.65 -2.60 6.27
CA LEU A 22 -15.05 -1.30 6.82
C LEU A 22 -14.36 -1.00 8.15
N SER A 23 -14.17 -2.00 8.99
CA SER A 23 -13.47 -1.86 10.26
C SER A 23 -11.99 -1.52 10.04
N VAL A 24 -11.32 -2.25 9.13
CA VAL A 24 -9.93 -1.96 8.73
C VAL A 24 -9.82 -0.57 8.09
N PHE A 25 -10.73 -0.20 7.20
CA PHE A 25 -10.79 1.13 6.59
C PHE A 25 -10.93 2.24 7.65
N SER A 26 -11.83 2.06 8.62
CA SER A 26 -12.06 3.05 9.68
C SER A 26 -10.83 3.21 10.58
N LEU A 27 -10.23 2.09 11.03
CA LEU A 27 -9.02 2.11 11.85
C LEU A 27 -7.82 2.68 11.08
N ALA A 28 -7.64 2.28 9.83
CA ALA A 28 -6.59 2.82 8.96
C ALA A 28 -6.75 4.33 8.74
N GLY A 29 -7.98 4.83 8.60
CA GLY A 29 -8.27 6.26 8.52
C GLY A 29 -7.86 7.03 9.78
N VAL A 30 -8.17 6.49 10.96
CA VAL A 30 -7.74 7.07 12.25
C VAL A 30 -6.21 7.06 12.37
N CYS A 31 -5.56 5.94 12.05
CA CYS A 31 -4.10 5.84 12.03
C CYS A 31 -3.48 6.86 11.06
N GLY A 32 -4.04 7.02 9.86
CA GLY A 32 -3.58 7.97 8.86
C GLY A 32 -3.68 9.42 9.34
N TYR A 33 -4.79 9.79 9.99
CA TYR A 33 -4.98 11.12 10.55
C TYR A 33 -3.88 11.49 11.55
N TYR A 34 -3.63 10.63 12.55
CA TYR A 34 -2.60 10.89 13.55
C TYR A 34 -1.18 10.83 12.97
N THR A 35 -0.94 10.00 11.96
CA THR A 35 0.37 9.88 11.31
C THR A 35 0.74 11.16 10.57
N VAL A 36 -0.21 11.79 9.85
CA VAL A 36 0.05 13.01 9.07
C VAL A 36 0.10 14.26 9.96
N TRP A 37 -0.65 14.28 11.06
CA TRP A 37 -0.71 15.46 11.95
C TRP A 37 0.64 15.78 12.62
N GLY A 38 1.49 14.79 12.84
CA GLY A 38 2.80 14.95 13.48
C GLY A 38 3.96 15.35 12.56
N VAL A 39 3.72 15.58 11.26
CA VAL A 39 4.81 15.84 10.30
C VAL A 39 5.35 17.26 10.44
N ALA A 40 6.68 17.43 10.48
CA ALA A 40 7.31 18.73 10.52
C ALA A 40 7.01 19.55 9.26
N HIS A 41 6.80 20.86 9.41
CA HIS A 41 6.30 21.72 8.32
C HIS A 41 7.21 21.73 7.08
N ALA A 42 8.53 21.60 7.28
CA ALA A 42 9.51 21.52 6.19
C ALA A 42 9.33 20.28 5.30
N LEU A 43 8.64 19.24 5.79
CA LEU A 43 8.46 17.97 5.07
C LEU A 43 7.10 17.84 4.36
N HIS A 44 6.24 18.87 4.32
CA HIS A 44 4.96 18.75 3.61
C HIS A 44 5.13 18.47 2.10
N SER A 45 6.12 19.08 1.44
CA SER A 45 6.39 18.82 0.03
C SER A 45 6.96 17.41 -0.22
N PRO A 46 7.97 16.94 0.54
CA PRO A 46 8.36 15.52 0.52
C PRO A 46 7.22 14.55 0.85
N LEU A 47 6.36 14.88 1.82
CA LEU A 47 5.21 14.06 2.21
C LEU A 47 4.23 13.92 1.04
N MET A 48 3.96 15.00 0.31
CA MET A 48 3.14 14.97 -0.91
C MET A 48 3.75 14.05 -1.97
N ALA A 49 5.07 14.04 -2.14
CA ALA A 49 5.75 13.14 -3.06
C ALA A 49 5.63 11.66 -2.63
N VAL A 50 5.75 11.38 -1.33
CA VAL A 50 5.56 10.02 -0.77
C VAL A 50 4.13 9.53 -0.97
N THR A 51 3.12 10.35 -0.67
CA THR A 51 1.72 9.93 -0.84
C THR A 51 1.37 9.69 -2.30
N ASN A 52 1.99 10.42 -3.23
CA ASN A 52 1.90 10.13 -4.66
C ASN A 52 2.50 8.75 -4.99
N ALA A 53 3.73 8.47 -4.51
CA ALA A 53 4.37 7.16 -4.73
C ALA A 53 3.53 5.99 -4.19
N ILE A 54 2.95 6.15 -2.99
CA ILE A 54 2.10 5.13 -2.34
C ILE A 54 0.78 4.95 -3.09
N SER A 55 0.22 6.01 -3.70
CA SER A 55 -1.01 5.89 -4.50
C SER A 55 -0.87 4.93 -5.68
N GLY A 56 0.37 4.63 -6.12
CA GLY A 56 0.67 3.58 -7.10
C GLY A 56 0.34 2.14 -6.65
N MET A 57 -0.13 1.93 -5.42
CA MET A 57 -0.65 0.64 -4.95
C MET A 57 -1.82 0.11 -5.82
N THR A 58 -2.43 0.94 -6.67
CA THR A 58 -3.35 0.54 -7.73
C THR A 58 -2.80 -0.58 -8.63
N ALA A 59 -1.48 -0.77 -8.68
CA ALA A 59 -0.84 -1.92 -9.34
C ALA A 59 -1.38 -3.27 -8.85
N VAL A 60 -1.69 -3.41 -7.55
CA VAL A 60 -2.24 -4.65 -6.98
C VAL A 60 -3.60 -4.97 -7.59
N GLY A 61 -4.46 -3.96 -7.78
CA GLY A 61 -5.76 -4.14 -8.43
C GLY A 61 -5.62 -4.58 -9.89
N GLY A 62 -4.66 -4.01 -10.62
CA GLY A 62 -4.35 -4.42 -11.99
C GLY A 62 -3.86 -5.86 -12.09
N LEU A 63 -2.98 -6.29 -11.18
CA LEU A 63 -2.48 -7.66 -11.09
C LEU A 63 -3.61 -8.66 -10.81
N VAL A 64 -4.48 -8.36 -9.84
CA VAL A 64 -5.64 -9.21 -9.51
C VAL A 64 -6.63 -9.29 -10.66
N LEU A 65 -6.85 -8.18 -11.37
CA LEU A 65 -7.71 -8.15 -12.56
C LEU A 65 -7.16 -9.02 -13.69
N MET A 66 -5.85 -8.97 -13.96
CA MET A 66 -5.23 -9.82 -14.98
C MET A 66 -5.37 -11.32 -14.66
N ASN A 67 -5.29 -11.69 -13.38
CA ASN A 67 -5.47 -13.07 -12.93
C ASN A 67 -6.90 -13.60 -13.16
N HIS A 68 -7.90 -12.72 -13.07
CA HIS A 68 -9.33 -13.08 -13.18
C HIS A 68 -10.02 -12.51 -14.44
N ALA A 69 -9.25 -12.06 -15.43
CA ALA A 69 -9.79 -11.34 -16.58
C ALA A 69 -10.70 -12.24 -17.44
N PRO A 70 -11.98 -11.89 -17.65
CA PRO A 70 -12.91 -12.72 -18.41
C PRO A 70 -12.70 -12.65 -19.93
N ASN A 71 -12.00 -11.62 -20.42
CA ASN A 71 -11.73 -11.41 -21.84
C ASN A 71 -10.42 -10.65 -22.05
N ALA A 72 -9.94 -10.64 -23.31
CA ALA A 72 -8.70 -9.96 -23.68
C ALA A 72 -8.72 -8.45 -23.38
N GLY A 73 -9.89 -7.80 -23.47
CA GLY A 73 -10.04 -6.38 -23.14
C GLY A 73 -9.73 -6.08 -21.67
N ALA A 74 -10.31 -6.85 -20.74
CA ALA A 74 -10.05 -6.73 -19.31
C ALA A 74 -8.57 -7.01 -18.97
N HIS A 75 -7.96 -7.96 -19.67
CA HIS A 75 -6.54 -8.28 -19.50
C HIS A 75 -5.64 -7.11 -19.91
N ILE A 76 -5.92 -6.48 -21.05
CA ILE A 76 -5.18 -5.30 -21.53
C ILE A 76 -5.36 -4.11 -20.56
N LEU A 77 -6.58 -3.90 -20.04
CA LEU A 77 -6.84 -2.86 -19.04
C LEU A 77 -6.08 -3.11 -17.73
N GLY A 78 -6.05 -4.35 -17.24
CA GLY A 78 -5.27 -4.74 -16.06
C GLY A 78 -3.77 -4.54 -16.27
N ALA A 79 -3.24 -4.90 -17.44
CA ALA A 79 -1.85 -4.68 -17.82
C ALA A 79 -1.53 -3.18 -17.89
N GLY A 80 -2.38 -2.38 -18.54
CA GLY A 80 -2.23 -0.93 -18.62
C GLY A 80 -2.27 -0.25 -17.24
N ALA A 81 -3.22 -0.64 -16.38
CA ALA A 81 -3.31 -0.14 -15.01
C ALA A 81 -2.04 -0.45 -14.21
N THR A 82 -1.53 -1.68 -14.32
CA THR A 82 -0.29 -2.10 -13.63
C THR A 82 0.92 -1.33 -14.12
N LEU A 83 1.04 -1.11 -15.44
CA LEU A 83 2.14 -0.35 -16.02
C LEU A 83 2.16 1.11 -15.55
N ILE A 84 1.03 1.80 -15.64
CA ILE A 84 0.94 3.21 -15.21
C ILE A 84 1.22 3.32 -13.70
N SER A 85 0.70 2.38 -12.91
CA SER A 85 0.93 2.34 -11.47
C SER A 85 2.40 2.12 -11.13
N THR A 86 3.11 1.28 -11.89
CA THR A 86 4.56 1.03 -11.73
C THR A 86 5.38 2.30 -12.01
N ILE A 87 4.97 3.11 -12.99
CA ILE A 87 5.60 4.41 -13.26
C ILE A 87 5.41 5.35 -12.07
N ASN A 88 4.21 5.36 -11.46
CA ASN A 88 3.95 6.19 -10.27
C ASN A 88 4.81 5.76 -9.07
N ILE A 89 4.89 4.45 -8.79
CA ILE A 89 5.75 3.91 -7.72
C ILE A 89 7.20 4.32 -7.95
N SER A 90 7.73 4.01 -9.13
CA SER A 90 9.16 4.22 -9.44
C SER A 90 9.53 5.70 -9.45
N GLY A 91 8.71 6.53 -10.11
CA GLY A 91 8.93 7.97 -10.21
C GLY A 91 8.74 8.67 -8.86
N GLY A 92 7.69 8.31 -8.13
CA GLY A 92 7.35 8.89 -6.83
C GLY A 92 8.45 8.65 -5.79
N PHE A 93 8.96 7.41 -5.68
CA PHE A 93 10.06 7.12 -4.75
C PHE A 93 11.39 7.75 -5.18
N LEU A 94 11.68 7.83 -6.48
CA LEU A 94 12.89 8.49 -6.98
C LEU A 94 12.91 9.99 -6.65
N VAL A 95 11.79 10.68 -6.89
CA VAL A 95 11.66 12.12 -6.61
C VAL A 95 11.69 12.36 -5.10
N THR A 96 10.99 11.54 -4.33
CA THR A 96 11.03 11.61 -2.85
C THR A 96 12.46 11.51 -2.34
N LYS A 97 13.24 10.55 -2.82
CA LYS A 97 14.64 10.38 -2.41
C LYS A 97 15.45 11.65 -2.69
N LYS A 98 15.33 12.20 -3.91
CA LYS A 98 16.01 13.46 -4.27
C LYS A 98 15.59 14.64 -3.38
N MET A 99 14.33 14.70 -2.98
CA MET A 99 13.84 15.75 -2.07
C MET A 99 14.42 15.59 -0.67
N LEU A 100 14.49 14.36 -0.15
CA LEU A 100 15.04 14.07 1.17
C LEU A 100 16.56 14.25 1.24
N ASP A 101 17.27 13.92 0.15
CA ASP A 101 18.72 14.10 0.07
C ASP A 101 19.14 15.59 0.18
N MET A 102 18.26 16.54 -0.15
CA MET A 102 18.53 17.99 0.04
C MET A 102 18.56 18.44 1.50
N PHE A 103 18.04 17.63 2.43
CA PHE A 103 18.07 17.94 3.86
C PHE A 103 19.33 17.42 4.56
N LYS A 104 20.13 16.61 3.88
CA LYS A 104 21.37 16.03 4.43
C LYS A 104 22.48 17.06 4.45
N ARG A 105 23.20 17.15 5.56
CA ARG A 105 24.34 18.06 5.71
C ARG A 105 25.64 17.32 5.40
N PRO A 106 26.68 18.03 4.95
CA PRO A 106 27.99 17.43 4.69
C PRO A 106 28.65 16.79 5.92
N ASP A 107 28.28 17.26 7.12
CA ASP A 107 28.88 16.83 8.40
C ASP A 107 28.07 15.72 9.10
N ASP A 108 26.96 15.26 8.49
CA ASP A 108 26.14 14.21 9.07
C ASP A 108 26.88 12.85 9.03
N PRO A 109 26.69 11.98 10.03
CA PRO A 109 27.31 10.65 10.03
C PRO A 109 26.86 9.84 8.81
N PRO A 110 27.69 8.91 8.32
CA PRO A 110 27.35 8.09 7.17
C PRO A 110 26.09 7.26 7.45
N GLU A 111 25.10 7.35 6.56
CA GLU A 111 23.84 6.62 6.66
C GLU A 111 23.94 5.26 5.96
N TYR A 112 23.70 4.18 6.70
CA TYR A 112 23.75 2.81 6.19
C TYR A 112 22.37 2.32 5.74
N TYR A 113 21.88 2.86 4.61
CA TYR A 113 20.56 2.47 4.05
C TYR A 113 20.44 0.97 3.75
N GLU A 114 21.56 0.31 3.50
CA GLU A 114 21.63 -1.12 3.20
C GLU A 114 21.03 -1.97 4.33
N PHE A 115 21.10 -1.53 5.58
CA PHE A 115 20.49 -2.28 6.70
C PHE A 115 18.97 -2.32 6.63
N TYR A 116 18.30 -1.37 5.98
CA TYR A 116 16.85 -1.45 5.76
C TYR A 116 16.46 -2.52 4.74
N ALA A 117 17.41 -3.05 3.96
CA ALA A 117 17.15 -4.21 3.11
C ALA A 117 16.98 -5.50 3.91
N VAL A 118 17.52 -5.58 5.14
CA VAL A 118 17.41 -6.77 6.00
C VAL A 118 15.95 -7.10 6.34
N PRO A 119 15.13 -6.22 6.94
CA PRO A 119 13.74 -6.54 7.23
C PRO A 119 12.93 -6.85 5.96
N ALA A 120 13.20 -6.17 4.84
CA ALA A 120 12.54 -6.46 3.57
C ALA A 120 12.90 -7.86 3.03
N GLY A 121 14.18 -8.23 3.10
CA GLY A 121 14.67 -9.55 2.72
C GLY A 121 14.14 -10.65 3.62
N VAL A 122 14.11 -10.43 4.94
CA VAL A 122 13.52 -11.36 5.91
C VAL A 122 12.04 -11.61 5.61
N LEU A 123 11.27 -10.56 5.31
CA LEU A 123 9.85 -10.69 4.98
C LEU A 123 9.65 -11.45 3.66
N GLY A 124 10.39 -11.11 2.61
CA GLY A 124 10.30 -11.78 1.31
C GLY A 124 10.72 -13.26 1.37
N ALA A 125 11.82 -13.56 2.07
CA ALA A 125 12.27 -14.93 2.28
C ALA A 125 11.27 -15.72 3.13
N GLY A 126 10.74 -15.11 4.20
CA GLY A 126 9.71 -15.72 5.04
C GLY A 126 8.45 -16.08 4.25
N PHE A 127 8.01 -15.20 3.34
CA PHE A 127 6.88 -15.45 2.46
C PHE A 127 7.13 -16.63 1.50
N LEU A 128 8.28 -16.64 0.80
CA LEU A 128 8.64 -17.70 -0.14
C LEU A 128 8.81 -19.06 0.56
N VAL A 129 9.46 -19.07 1.73
CA VAL A 129 9.60 -20.27 2.56
C VAL A 129 8.22 -20.76 3.01
N GLY A 130 7.34 -19.86 3.47
CA GLY A 130 5.95 -20.18 3.81
C GLY A 130 5.18 -20.83 2.66
N GLN A 131 5.31 -20.30 1.44
CA GLN A 131 4.70 -20.90 0.25
C GLN A 131 5.31 -22.27 -0.07
N SER A 132 6.63 -22.44 0.03
CA SER A 132 7.31 -23.71 -0.23
C SER A 132 6.97 -24.81 0.79
N MET A 133 6.60 -24.42 2.02
CA MET A 133 6.20 -25.33 3.10
C MET A 133 4.70 -25.70 3.06
N GLY A 134 3.95 -25.27 2.03
CA GLY A 134 2.55 -25.62 1.85
C GLY A 134 1.58 -24.77 2.67
N TYR A 135 2.01 -23.63 3.23
CA TYR A 135 1.10 -22.66 3.83
C TYR A 135 0.46 -21.77 2.75
N GLU A 136 -0.35 -22.38 1.88
CA GLU A 136 -1.09 -21.66 0.83
C GLU A 136 -2.05 -20.60 1.41
N HIS A 137 -2.47 -20.79 2.67
CA HIS A 137 -3.39 -19.91 3.38
C HIS A 137 -2.79 -18.57 3.85
N ILE A 138 -1.47 -18.36 3.74
CA ILE A 138 -0.84 -17.07 4.04
C ILE A 138 -1.22 -16.02 2.96
N GLY A 139 -1.60 -16.47 1.75
CA GLY A 139 -2.11 -15.60 0.68
C GLY A 139 -3.63 -15.60 0.50
N SER A 140 -4.37 -16.55 1.09
CA SER A 140 -5.80 -16.75 0.82
C SER A 140 -6.75 -15.90 1.69
N GLY A 141 -6.24 -15.03 2.57
CA GLY A 141 -7.08 -14.13 3.38
C GLY A 141 -7.80 -13.02 2.61
N LEU A 142 -7.57 -12.91 1.29
CA LEU A 142 -8.24 -11.99 0.36
C LEU A 142 -9.19 -12.72 -0.61
N GLY A 143 -9.41 -14.02 -0.43
CA GLY A 143 -10.31 -14.83 -1.23
C GLY A 143 -10.88 -15.97 -0.39
N GLY A 144 -11.75 -15.64 0.56
CA GLY A 144 -12.57 -16.60 1.26
C GLY A 144 -13.88 -16.82 0.52
N THR A 145 -14.09 -18.02 0.00
CA THR A 145 -15.34 -18.62 -0.49
C THR A 145 -16.13 -17.89 -1.58
#